data_AF-A0A7Y9G6M3-F1
#
_entry.id   AF-A0A7Y9G6M3-F1
#
_cell.length_a   1.000
_cell.length_b   1.000
_cell.length_c   1.000
_cell.angle_alpha   90.00
_cell.angle_beta   90.00
_cell.angle_gamma   90.00
#
_symmetry.space_group_name_H-M   'P 1'
#
loop_
_entity.id
_entity.type
_entity.pdbx_description
1 polymer ?
#
loop_
_entity_poly.entity_id
_entity_poly.type
_entity_poly.pdbx_seq_one_letter_code
_entity_poly.pdbx_strand_id
1 'polypeptide(L)'
;MTSSTELTGQTSLLVPGDLFARHQTITGLRALADFLEANPAVPVNEYGREYNVYTRSKDEAAAVAMVDQVAALLSAEVTDNRSEGGHYSAERTFGRITYGIVHVPQRRHDEYDAYTSYRHNIRLDPEQDGDEGRAA
;
A
#
# COMPACT_ATOMS: atom_id res chain seq x y z
N MET A 1 -48.86 1.91 6.41
CA MET A 1 -48.06 1.09 7.35
C MET A 1 -47.93 -0.27 6.71
N THR A 2 -46.79 -0.74 6.21
CA THR A 2 -45.38 -0.47 6.46
C THR A 2 -44.63 -0.73 5.15
N SER A 3 -43.89 0.24 4.62
CA SER A 3 -42.90 -0.03 3.58
C SER A 3 -41.64 -0.53 4.29
N SER A 4 -41.28 -1.80 4.06
CA SER A 4 -40.03 -2.37 4.53
C SER A 4 -38.87 -1.69 3.82
N THR A 5 -38.07 -0.98 4.58
CA THR A 5 -36.76 -0.45 4.21
C THR A 5 -35.85 -1.62 3.88
N GLU A 6 -35.55 -1.84 2.60
CA GLU A 6 -34.46 -2.71 2.19
C GLU A 6 -33.14 -2.03 2.50
N LEU A 7 -32.45 -2.58 3.50
CA LEU A 7 -31.05 -2.32 3.82
C LEU A 7 -30.19 -2.81 2.64
N THR A 8 -29.84 -1.92 1.70
CA THR A 8 -28.77 -2.20 0.74
C THR A 8 -27.41 -2.15 1.45
N GLY A 9 -27.10 -3.23 2.17
CA GLY A 9 -25.74 -3.69 2.33
C GLY A 9 -25.23 -4.13 0.96
N GLN A 10 -24.79 -3.18 0.14
CA GLN A 10 -24.06 -3.48 -1.08
C GLN A 10 -22.72 -4.08 -0.69
N THR A 11 -22.72 -5.40 -0.48
CA THR A 11 -21.54 -6.22 -0.67
C THR A 11 -21.15 -6.01 -2.12
N SER A 12 -20.20 -5.10 -2.36
CA SER A 12 -19.54 -4.93 -3.65
C SER A 12 -19.26 -6.31 -4.21
N LEU A 13 -19.93 -6.66 -5.30
CA LEU A 13 -19.87 -7.98 -5.92
C LEU A 13 -18.40 -8.40 -6.00
N LEU A 14 -18.05 -9.47 -5.29
CA LEU A 14 -16.71 -10.03 -5.28
C LEU A 14 -16.28 -10.25 -6.74
N VAL A 15 -15.37 -9.41 -7.23
CA VAL A 15 -14.89 -9.53 -8.61
C VAL A 15 -14.10 -10.83 -8.68
N PRO A 16 -14.37 -11.74 -9.64
CA PRO A 16 -13.68 -13.02 -9.71
C PRO A 16 -12.15 -12.90 -9.71
N GLY A 17 -11.61 -11.83 -10.31
CA GLY A 17 -10.18 -11.50 -10.27
C GLY A 17 -9.65 -11.24 -8.85
N ASP A 18 -10.44 -10.59 -7.99
CA ASP A 18 -10.06 -10.32 -6.60
C ASP A 18 -10.07 -11.59 -5.74
N LEU A 19 -11.00 -12.53 -6.03
CA LEU A 19 -11.03 -13.83 -5.38
C LEU A 19 -9.81 -14.68 -5.78
N PHE A 20 -9.45 -14.69 -7.06
CA PHE A 20 -8.26 -15.39 -7.53
C PHE A 20 -6.98 -14.78 -6.94
N ALA A 21 -6.85 -13.46 -6.96
CA ALA A 21 -5.72 -12.75 -6.37
C ALA A 21 -5.60 -13.06 -4.86
N ARG A 22 -6.73 -13.00 -4.12
CA ARG A 22 -6.77 -13.37 -2.70
C ARG A 22 -6.29 -14.80 -2.46
N HIS A 23 -6.75 -15.77 -3.26
CA HIS A 23 -6.31 -17.16 -3.15
C HIS A 23 -4.80 -17.30 -3.38
N GLN A 24 -4.27 -16.68 -4.44
CA GLN A 24 -2.83 -16.71 -4.74
C GLN A 24 -1.99 -16.08 -3.63
N THR A 25 -2.40 -14.92 -3.11
CA THR A 25 -1.72 -14.25 -1.99
C THR A 25 -1.67 -15.15 -0.76
N ILE A 26 -2.80 -15.76 -0.37
CA ILE A 26 -2.86 -16.63 0.81
C ILE A 26 -1.95 -17.86 0.62
N THR A 27 -2.01 -18.50 -0.54
CA THR A 27 -1.19 -19.67 -0.85
C THR A 27 0.30 -19.33 -0.83
N GLY A 28 0.71 -18.22 -1.45
CA GLY A 28 2.09 -17.77 -1.46
C GLY A 28 2.62 -17.43 -0.06
N LEU A 29 1.82 -16.75 0.78
CA LEU A 29 2.22 -16.41 2.15
C LEU A 29 2.40 -17.65 3.03
N ARG A 30 1.54 -18.67 2.88
CA ARG A 30 1.69 -19.95 3.57
C ARG A 30 2.94 -20.68 3.12
N ALA A 31 3.15 -20.78 1.81
CA ALA A 31 4.35 -21.43 1.26
C ALA A 31 5.65 -20.73 1.70
N LEU A 32 5.65 -19.39 1.80
CA LEU A 32 6.78 -18.64 2.33
C LEU A 32 7.02 -18.95 3.82
N ALA A 33 5.96 -19.02 4.63
CA ALA A 33 6.08 -19.39 6.04
C ALA A 33 6.69 -20.79 6.20
N ASP A 34 6.18 -21.78 5.46
CA ASP A 34 6.69 -23.16 5.47
C ASP A 34 8.17 -23.22 5.05
N PHE A 35 8.55 -22.45 4.03
CA PHE A 35 9.93 -22.37 3.56
C PHE A 35 10.87 -21.79 4.63
N LEU A 36 10.47 -20.71 5.29
CA LEU A 36 11.30 -20.07 6.33
C LEU A 36 11.43 -20.97 7.57
N GLU A 37 10.38 -21.70 7.94
CA GLU A 37 10.43 -22.68 9.02
C GLU A 37 11.39 -23.84 8.70
N ALA A 38 11.36 -24.36 7.48
CA ALA A 38 12.22 -25.45 7.04
C ALA A 38 13.69 -25.03 6.84
N ASN A 39 14.00 -23.74 6.73
CA ASN A 39 15.34 -23.24 6.39
C ASN A 39 15.83 -22.14 7.37
N PRO A 40 16.22 -22.48 8.61
CA PRO A 40 16.64 -21.51 9.63
C PRO A 40 17.86 -20.65 9.27
N ALA A 41 18.65 -21.06 8.28
CA ALA A 41 19.79 -20.30 7.79
C ALA A 41 19.40 -19.14 6.86
N VAL A 42 18.15 -19.10 6.38
CA VAL A 42 17.67 -18.00 5.54
C VAL A 42 17.35 -16.79 6.43
N PRO A 43 18.00 -15.64 6.22
CA PRO A 43 17.72 -14.46 7.02
C PRO A 43 16.35 -13.89 6.71
N VAL A 44 15.67 -13.42 7.75
CA VAL A 44 14.45 -12.60 7.63
C VAL A 44 14.78 -11.13 7.85
N ASN A 45 14.01 -10.22 7.25
CA ASN A 45 14.20 -8.80 7.50
C ASN A 45 13.77 -8.45 8.94
N GLU A 46 14.69 -7.91 9.73
CA GLU A 46 14.44 -7.55 11.13
C GLU A 46 13.44 -6.39 11.29
N TYR A 47 13.36 -5.49 10.31
CA TYR A 47 12.43 -4.34 10.32
C TYR A 47 11.03 -4.69 9.81
N GLY A 48 10.80 -5.94 9.42
CA GLY A 48 9.51 -6.39 8.91
C GLY A 48 9.22 -5.97 7.47
N ARG A 49 7.95 -6.12 7.08
CA ARG A 49 7.46 -5.80 5.73
C ARG A 49 6.02 -5.30 5.77
N GLU A 50 5.73 -4.36 4.89
CA GLU A 50 4.38 -3.87 4.62
C GLU A 50 3.80 -4.55 3.37
N TYR A 51 2.52 -4.90 3.46
CA TYR A 51 1.70 -5.38 2.37
C TYR A 51 0.55 -4.39 2.16
N ASN A 52 0.84 -3.34 1.39
CA ASN A 52 -0.09 -2.24 1.14
C ASN A 52 -0.94 -2.52 -0.10
N VAL A 53 -2.26 -2.40 0.05
CA VAL A 53 -3.23 -2.41 -1.02
C VAL A 53 -3.70 -0.97 -1.23
N TYR A 54 -3.64 -0.49 -2.47
CA TYR A 54 -4.11 0.86 -2.81
C TYR A 54 -5.52 0.80 -3.37
N THR A 55 -6.38 1.72 -2.92
CA THR A 55 -7.72 1.87 -3.48
C THR A 55 -7.63 2.27 -4.95
N ARG A 56 -8.51 1.71 -5.79
CA ARG A 56 -8.51 1.95 -7.26
C ARG A 56 -9.62 2.89 -7.72
N SER A 57 -10.44 3.37 -6.79
CA SER A 57 -11.57 4.24 -7.12
C SER A 57 -11.08 5.62 -7.55
N LYS A 58 -11.65 6.15 -8.64
CA LYS A 58 -11.48 7.55 -9.04
C LYS A 58 -12.38 8.50 -8.24
N ASP A 59 -13.40 7.96 -7.58
CA ASP A 59 -14.23 8.68 -6.63
C ASP A 59 -13.58 8.60 -5.23
N GLU A 60 -13.20 9.76 -4.71
CA GLU A 60 -12.55 9.93 -3.40
C GLU A 60 -13.44 9.46 -2.25
N ALA A 61 -14.74 9.75 -2.29
CA ALA A 61 -15.66 9.35 -1.22
C ALA A 61 -15.79 7.82 -1.16
N ALA A 62 -15.87 7.16 -2.33
CA ALA A 62 -15.88 5.71 -2.41
C ALA A 62 -14.54 5.08 -1.98
N ALA A 63 -13.42 5.74 -2.27
CA ALA A 63 -12.10 5.29 -1.82
C ALA A 63 -11.94 5.36 -0.29
N VAL A 64 -12.39 6.47 0.31
CA VAL A 64 -12.43 6.67 1.78
C VAL A 64 -13.31 5.62 2.45
N ALA A 65 -14.53 5.43 1.95
CA ALA A 65 -15.45 4.44 2.50
C ALA A 65 -14.88 3.00 2.45
N MET A 66 -14.09 2.67 1.41
CA MET A 66 -13.40 1.38 1.34
C MET A 66 -12.31 1.25 2.41
N VAL A 67 -11.54 2.32 2.68
CA VAL A 67 -10.56 2.35 3.77
C VAL A 67 -11.26 2.16 5.11
N ASP A 68 -12.35 2.88 5.37
CA ASP A 68 -13.14 2.77 6.61
C ASP A 68 -13.69 1.36 6.83
N GLN A 69 -14.25 0.75 5.77
CA GLN A 69 -14.77 -0.61 5.83
C GLN A 69 -13.67 -1.61 6.21
N VAL A 70 -12.49 -1.48 5.60
CA VAL A 70 -11.36 -2.37 5.89
C VAL A 70 -10.76 -2.08 7.26
N ALA A 71 -10.70 -0.82 7.70
CA ALA A 71 -10.26 -0.44 9.04
C ALA A 71 -11.10 -1.14 10.12
N ALA A 72 -12.42 -1.19 9.93
CA ALA A 72 -13.32 -1.91 10.82
C ALA A 72 -13.02 -3.42 10.86
N LEU A 73 -12.74 -4.05 9.71
CA LEU A 73 -12.35 -5.46 9.64
C LEU A 73 -10.99 -5.73 10.29
N LEU A 74 -10.06 -4.79 10.16
CA LEU A 74 -8.75 -4.85 10.79
C LEU A 74 -8.84 -4.57 12.30
N SER A 75 -9.92 -3.96 12.80
CA SER A 75 -9.99 -3.39 14.15
C SER A 75 -8.83 -2.40 14.39
N ALA A 76 -8.57 -1.56 13.38
CA ALA A 76 -7.52 -0.56 13.39
C ALA A 76 -8.13 0.85 13.29
N GLU A 77 -7.43 1.83 13.84
CA GLU A 77 -7.76 3.23 13.65
C GLU A 77 -7.34 3.70 12.26
N VAL A 78 -8.10 4.66 11.72
CA VAL A 78 -7.78 5.29 10.46
C VAL A 78 -6.80 6.44 10.71
N THR A 79 -5.76 6.50 9.89
CA THR A 79 -4.82 7.61 9.82
C THR A 79 -5.22 8.52 8.66
N ASP A 80 -5.65 9.75 8.97
CA ASP A 80 -5.99 10.77 7.97
C ASP A 80 -4.92 11.86 7.93
N ASN A 81 -3.97 11.73 7.02
CA ASN A 81 -2.92 12.73 6.84
C ASN A 81 -3.20 13.66 5.65
N ARG A 82 -4.40 13.61 5.04
CA ARG A 82 -4.68 14.33 3.78
C ARG A 82 -4.57 15.84 3.89
N SER A 83 -4.87 16.41 5.06
CA SER A 83 -4.70 17.86 5.34
C SER A 83 -3.24 18.31 5.24
N GLU A 84 -2.30 17.43 5.60
CA GLU A 84 -0.85 17.60 5.47
C GLU A 84 -0.34 17.11 4.11
N GLY A 85 -1.29 16.83 3.21
CA GLY A 85 -1.14 16.19 1.92
C GLY A 85 -0.87 14.70 1.98
N GLY A 86 -0.71 14.06 3.14
CA GLY A 86 -0.48 12.61 3.23
C GLY A 86 -1.62 11.73 2.71
N HIS A 87 -1.61 10.48 3.14
CA HIS A 87 -2.57 9.47 2.69
C HIS A 87 -3.72 9.30 3.68
N TYR A 88 -4.76 8.61 3.23
CA TYR A 88 -5.81 8.11 4.09
C TYR A 88 -5.67 6.59 4.19
N SER A 89 -5.29 6.06 5.34
CA SER A 89 -4.93 4.65 5.47
C SER A 89 -5.41 4.01 6.77
N ALA A 90 -5.49 2.70 6.75
CA ALA A 90 -5.66 1.88 7.95
C ALA A 90 -4.76 0.66 7.85
N GLU A 91 -4.08 0.34 8.95
CA GLU A 91 -3.03 -0.67 8.98
C GLU A 91 -3.16 -1.53 10.22
N ARG A 92 -2.79 -2.80 10.09
CA ARG A 92 -2.62 -3.71 11.23
C ARG A 92 -1.42 -4.62 11.04
N THR A 93 -0.64 -4.74 12.10
CA THR A 93 0.53 -5.60 12.15
C THR A 93 0.20 -6.98 12.73
N PHE A 94 0.65 -8.01 12.02
CA PHE A 94 0.65 -9.41 12.39
C PHE A 94 2.11 -9.87 12.58
N GLY A 95 2.60 -9.83 13.82
CA GLY A 95 4.02 -10.07 14.10
C GLY A 95 4.91 -8.98 13.49
N ARG A 96 5.66 -9.30 12.43
CA ARG A 96 6.51 -8.35 11.68
C ARG A 96 5.96 -8.01 10.29
N ILE A 97 4.73 -8.42 9.98
CA ILE A 97 4.08 -8.16 8.69
C ILE A 97 2.91 -7.21 8.91
N THR A 98 2.94 -6.04 8.31
CA THR A 98 1.84 -5.06 8.36
C THR A 98 0.99 -5.19 7.10
N TYR A 99 -0.31 -5.38 7.27
CA TYR A 99 -1.27 -5.23 6.18
C TYR A 99 -1.83 -3.81 6.21
N GLY A 100 -1.85 -3.14 5.06
CA GLY A 100 -2.38 -1.78 4.93
C GLY A 100 -3.36 -1.64 3.77
N ILE A 101 -4.42 -0.85 3.99
CA ILE A 101 -5.24 -0.29 2.91
C ILE A 101 -4.95 1.21 2.85
N VAL A 102 -4.66 1.72 1.65
CA VAL A 102 -4.20 3.09 1.46
C VAL A 102 -4.98 3.75 0.33
N HIS A 103 -5.50 4.94 0.59
CA HIS A 103 -5.98 5.85 -0.42
C HIS A 103 -5.01 7.03 -0.56
N VAL A 104 -4.50 7.23 -1.78
CA VAL A 104 -3.68 8.37 -2.15
C VAL A 104 -4.56 9.38 -2.89
N PRO A 105 -4.75 10.61 -2.36
CA PRO A 105 -5.57 11.62 -3.02
C PRO A 105 -5.02 12.03 -4.39
N GLN A 106 -5.89 12.45 -5.31
CA GLN A 106 -5.47 12.90 -6.65
C GLN A 106 -4.46 14.05 -6.60
N ARG A 107 -4.67 15.01 -5.69
CA ARG A 107 -3.73 16.11 -5.44
C ARG A 107 -2.29 15.61 -5.23
N ARG A 108 -2.11 14.46 -4.57
CA ARG A 108 -0.77 13.89 -4.34
C ARG A 108 -0.17 13.27 -5.58
N HIS A 109 -0.98 12.69 -6.46
CA HIS A 109 -0.52 12.29 -7.79
C HIS A 109 -0.04 13.51 -8.57
N ASP A 110 -0.82 14.59 -8.58
CA ASP A 110 -0.47 15.81 -9.32
C ASP A 110 0.81 16.47 -8.75
N GLU A 111 0.97 16.52 -7.43
CA GLU A 111 2.18 17.00 -6.76
C GLU A 111 3.40 16.13 -7.11
N TYR A 112 3.26 14.81 -7.12
CA TYR A 112 4.33 13.88 -7.49
C TYR A 112 4.73 14.02 -8.96
N ASP A 113 3.76 14.15 -9.86
CA ASP A 113 4.00 14.35 -11.29
C ASP A 113 4.73 15.67 -11.53
N ALA A 114 4.32 16.75 -10.86
CA ALA A 114 5.03 18.03 -10.90
C ALA A 114 6.46 17.90 -10.38
N TYR A 115 6.66 17.26 -9.23
CA TYR A 115 7.98 17.04 -8.63
C TYR A 115 8.92 16.21 -9.52
N THR A 116 8.39 15.18 -10.18
CA THR A 116 9.18 14.26 -11.02
C THR A 116 9.30 14.71 -12.48
N SER A 117 8.55 15.72 -12.90
CA SER A 117 8.49 16.21 -14.30
C SER A 117 9.86 16.51 -14.91
N TYR A 118 10.81 17.01 -14.11
CA TYR A 118 12.15 17.37 -14.58
C TYR A 118 13.21 16.28 -14.35
N ARG A 119 12.85 15.15 -13.71
CA ARG A 119 13.81 14.12 -13.26
C ARG A 119 14.68 13.58 -14.40
N HIS A 120 14.12 13.43 -15.59
CA HIS A 120 14.82 12.88 -16.75
C HIS A 120 15.81 13.86 -17.40
N ASN A 121 15.75 15.15 -17.06
CA ASN A 121 16.67 16.16 -17.57
C ASN A 121 17.95 16.27 -16.73
N ILE A 122 17.96 15.68 -15.52
CA ILE A 122 19.12 15.68 -14.63
C ILE A 122 20.06 14.54 -15.07
N ARG A 123 21.24 14.90 -15.57
CA ARG A 123 22.34 13.97 -15.87
C ARG A 123 23.53 14.32 -14.98
N LEU A 124 24.10 13.33 -14.33
CA LEU A 124 25.38 13.49 -13.63
C LEU A 124 26.48 13.58 -14.68
N ASP A 125 27.40 14.52 -14.48
CA ASP A 125 28.63 14.56 -15.27
C ASP A 125 29.52 13.39 -14.81
N PRO A 126 29.83 12.42 -15.68
CA PRO A 126 30.64 11.26 -15.30
C PRO A 126 32.10 11.62 -14.97
N GLU A 127 32.57 12.83 -15.26
CA GLU A 127 33.99 13.19 -15.14
C GLU A 127 34.38 13.84 -13.79
N GLN A 128 33.45 14.02 -12.85
CA GLN A 128 33.71 14.76 -11.61
C GLN A 128 34.26 13.92 -10.43
N ASP A 129 34.42 12.60 -10.57
CA ASP A 129 34.95 11.70 -9.53
C ASP A 129 36.45 11.35 -9.71
N GLY A 130 37.16 12.02 -10.63
CA GLY A 130 38.45 11.56 -11.14
C GLY A 130 39.73 12.33 -10.77
N ASP A 131 39.69 13.48 -10.09
CA ASP A 131 40.91 14.26 -9.91
C ASP A 131 40.96 15.07 -8.61
N GLU A 132 41.30 14.41 -7.49
CA GLU A 132 42.00 15.07 -6.38
C GLU A 132 43.15 14.20 -5.85
N GLY A 133 44.37 14.49 -6.32
CA GLY A 133 45.51 14.60 -5.43
C GLY A 133 46.43 13.39 -5.25
N ARG A 134 47.08 12.91 -6.31
CA ARG A 134 48.45 12.37 -6.19
C ARG A 134 49.43 13.28 -6.93
N ALA A 135 50.00 14.23 -6.21
CA ALA A 135 51.22 14.92 -6.60
C ALA A 135 52.25 14.83 -5.47
N ALA A 136 53.33 14.09 -5.81
CA ALA A 136 54.71 14.07 -5.31
C ALA A 136 55.03 14.43 -3.86
#